data_AF-A0A2E0XHK3-F1
#
_entry.id   AF-A0A2E0XHK3-F1
#
_cell.length_a   1.000
_cell.length_b   1.000
_cell.length_c   1.000
_cell.angle_alpha   90.00
_cell.angle_beta   90.00
_cell.angle_gamma   90.00
#
_symmetry.space_group_name_H-M   'P 1'
#
loop_
_entity.id
_entity.type
_entity.pdbx_description
1 polymer ?
#
loop_
_entity_poly.entity_id
_entity_poly.type
_entity_poly.pdbx_seq_one_letter_code
_entity_poly.pdbx_strand_id
1 'polypeptide(L)'
;MSRSDGIWQEVGKYSDRKKIEQDITALLNQMELFEDLSNRDLRQIAQIAYRRFYAAGEAIVIEGQDAAGMYIIMDGEVEVTKELEDGSVVRLATLDSGNFFGDVGLIDNSPRTATVQAVRDSEMIGFFRPELLKLMDSHARLASNLIFTLAKIVASRLRFTNRKLQEAQSEIDQLQTTLDALQVSETDQTKLATEIV
;
A
#
# COMPACT_ATOMS: atom_id res chain seq x y z
N MET A 1 27.13 -6.53 -15.92
CA MET A 1 27.16 -5.10 -16.23
C MET A 1 25.82 -4.52 -15.81
N SER A 2 25.81 -3.83 -14.67
CA SER A 2 24.61 -3.32 -13.99
C SER A 2 24.05 -2.11 -14.74
N ARG A 3 22.74 -2.11 -15.02
CA ARG A 3 21.99 -0.95 -15.53
C ARG A 3 20.88 -0.63 -14.53
N SER A 4 21.21 0.14 -13.50
CA SER A 4 20.23 0.68 -12.53
C SER A 4 20.48 2.14 -12.14
N ASP A 5 21.37 2.86 -12.82
CA ASP A 5 21.75 4.22 -12.43
C ASP A 5 20.98 5.35 -13.15
N GLY A 6 19.82 5.04 -13.74
CA GLY A 6 19.17 5.91 -14.73
C GLY A 6 17.91 6.69 -14.34
N ILE A 7 17.39 6.62 -13.10
CA ILE A 7 16.03 7.13 -12.80
C ILE A 7 16.00 8.45 -11.99
N TRP A 8 17.13 8.94 -11.46
CA TRP A 8 17.10 10.01 -10.44
C TRP A 8 17.62 11.40 -10.86
N GLN A 9 17.80 11.72 -12.15
CA GLN A 9 18.57 12.92 -12.54
C GLN A 9 17.83 14.14 -13.10
N GLU A 10 16.50 14.18 -13.26
CA GLU A 10 15.86 15.41 -13.74
C GLU A 10 14.68 15.88 -12.88
N VAL A 11 14.99 16.37 -11.67
CA VAL A 11 14.07 17.24 -10.93
C VAL A 11 14.67 18.63 -10.81
N GLY A 12 14.18 19.51 -11.71
CA GLY A 12 14.02 20.96 -11.58
C GLY A 12 14.98 21.76 -10.69
N LYS A 13 15.71 22.67 -11.34
CA LYS A 13 16.55 23.73 -10.74
C LYS A 13 15.88 24.35 -9.50
N TYR A 14 16.67 24.54 -8.44
CA TYR A 14 16.45 25.16 -7.11
C TYR A 14 15.17 25.99 -6.79
N SER A 15 14.45 26.61 -7.74
CA SER A 15 13.12 27.22 -7.51
C SER A 15 12.01 26.18 -7.36
N ASP A 16 12.13 25.02 -7.99
CA ASP A 16 11.08 23.99 -7.98
C ASP A 16 11.04 23.23 -6.66
N ARG A 17 12.20 23.01 -6.02
CA ARG A 17 12.29 22.23 -4.77
C ARG A 17 11.51 22.87 -3.63
N LYS A 18 11.63 24.18 -3.42
CA LYS A 18 10.91 24.87 -2.33
C LYS A 18 9.39 24.84 -2.55
N LYS A 19 8.95 24.92 -3.81
CA LYS A 19 7.54 24.80 -4.18
C LYS A 19 7.04 23.37 -3.97
N ILE A 20 7.82 22.36 -4.40
CA ILE A 20 7.51 20.94 -4.16
C ILE A 20 7.43 20.66 -2.65
N GLU A 21 8.36 21.17 -1.84
CA GLU A 21 8.32 21.03 -0.39
C GLU A 21 7.07 21.68 0.21
N GLN A 22 6.65 22.85 -0.28
CA GLN A 22 5.41 23.52 0.14
C GLN A 22 4.17 22.71 -0.25
N ASP A 23 4.12 22.20 -1.48
CA ASP A 23 3.04 21.35 -1.96
C ASP A 23 2.94 20.07 -1.13
N ILE A 24 4.05 19.35 -0.93
CA ILE A 24 4.13 18.16 -0.06
C ILE A 24 3.67 18.51 1.36
N THR A 25 4.15 19.62 1.93
CA THR A 25 3.74 20.04 3.28
C THR A 25 2.23 20.26 3.34
N ALA A 26 1.65 20.95 2.35
CA ALA A 26 0.21 21.21 2.29
C ALA A 26 -0.59 19.92 2.16
N LEU A 27 -0.11 18.98 1.35
CA LEU A 27 -0.70 17.67 1.15
C LEU A 27 -0.66 16.82 2.42
N LEU A 28 0.50 16.72 3.07
CA LEU A 28 0.64 16.00 4.34
C LEU A 28 -0.27 16.62 5.42
N ASN A 29 -0.39 17.95 5.46
CA ASN A 29 -1.24 18.65 6.43
C ASN A 29 -2.75 18.41 6.23
N GLN A 30 -3.18 17.91 5.06
CA GLN A 30 -4.58 17.55 4.80
C GLN A 30 -4.92 16.12 5.22
N MET A 31 -3.91 15.29 5.49
CA MET A 31 -4.12 13.91 5.89
C MET A 31 -4.38 13.84 7.40
N GLU A 32 -5.51 13.25 7.80
CA GLU A 32 -5.87 13.05 9.21
C GLU A 32 -4.75 12.40 10.03
N LEU A 33 -3.99 11.54 9.37
CA LEU A 33 -2.92 10.79 10.00
C LEU A 33 -1.68 11.64 10.37
N PHE A 34 -1.48 12.80 9.74
CA PHE A 34 -0.38 13.71 10.03
C PHE A 34 -0.80 14.89 10.93
N GLU A 35 -2.03 14.90 11.47
CA GLU A 35 -2.57 15.98 12.32
C GLU A 35 -1.75 16.24 13.59
N ASP A 36 -1.11 15.21 14.14
CA ASP A 36 -0.29 15.32 15.36
C ASP A 36 1.06 16.04 15.12
N LEU A 37 1.42 16.31 13.86
CA LEU A 37 2.70 16.89 13.49
C LEU A 37 2.57 18.41 13.30
N SER A 38 3.51 19.16 13.88
CA SER A 38 3.51 20.60 13.69
C SER A 38 3.83 20.97 12.24
N ASN A 39 3.38 22.14 11.77
CA ASN A 39 3.78 22.69 10.47
C ASN A 39 5.31 22.84 10.30
N ARG A 40 6.08 22.88 11.40
CA ARG A 40 7.53 22.82 11.35
C ARG A 40 8.01 21.39 11.03
N ASP A 41 7.45 20.40 11.71
CA ASP A 41 7.77 18.99 11.50
C ASP A 41 7.40 18.54 10.09
N LEU A 42 6.22 18.92 9.60
CA LEU A 42 5.76 18.61 8.23
C LEU A 42 6.71 19.18 7.17
N ARG A 43 7.22 20.40 7.35
CA ARG A 43 8.22 20.98 6.45
C ARG A 43 9.53 20.23 6.45
N GLN A 44 9.96 19.73 7.61
CA GLN A 44 11.18 18.91 7.70
C GLN A 44 10.97 17.52 7.10
N ILE A 45 9.79 16.93 7.26
CA ILE A 45 9.41 15.67 6.61
C ILE A 45 9.34 15.85 5.09
N ALA A 46 8.79 16.97 4.60
CA ALA A 46 8.72 17.28 3.18
C ALA A 46 10.11 17.36 2.50
N GLN A 47 11.16 17.70 3.25
CA GLN A 47 12.54 17.75 2.71
C GLN A 47 13.14 16.37 2.41
N ILE A 48 12.63 15.32 3.04
CA ILE A 48 13.07 13.94 2.86
C ILE A 48 12.08 13.10 2.05
N ALA A 49 10.94 13.69 1.70
CA ALA A 49 9.91 13.08 0.89
C ALA A 49 10.13 13.40 -0.59
N TYR A 50 9.76 12.47 -1.46
CA TYR A 50 9.89 12.65 -2.90
C TYR A 50 8.52 12.60 -3.56
N ARG A 51 8.15 13.67 -4.25
CA ARG A 51 6.94 13.69 -5.09
C ARG A 51 7.27 13.11 -6.46
N ARG A 52 6.46 12.16 -6.94
CA ARG A 52 6.59 11.61 -8.30
C ARG A 52 5.22 11.40 -8.93
N PHE A 53 5.17 11.69 -10.24
CA PHE A 53 4.06 11.37 -11.10
C PHE A 53 4.35 10.08 -11.86
N TYR A 54 3.32 9.26 -12.02
CA TYR A 54 3.34 8.01 -12.77
C TYR A 54 2.22 8.05 -13.80
N ALA A 55 2.53 7.74 -15.05
CA ALA A 55 1.50 7.64 -16.09
C ALA A 55 0.68 6.35 -15.94
N ALA A 56 -0.54 6.33 -16.48
CA ALA A 56 -1.32 5.11 -16.60
C ALA A 56 -0.49 3.97 -17.24
N GLY A 57 -0.47 2.80 -16.60
CA GLY A 57 0.33 1.64 -17.01
C GLY A 57 1.80 1.67 -16.58
N GLU A 58 2.27 2.73 -15.91
CA GLU A 58 3.66 2.76 -15.42
C GLU A 58 3.83 1.89 -14.17
N ALA A 59 4.86 1.04 -14.16
CA ALA A 59 5.23 0.25 -12.98
C ALA A 59 5.93 1.14 -11.95
N ILE A 60 5.43 1.15 -10.72
CA ILE A 60 5.97 1.93 -9.60
C ILE A 60 6.99 1.11 -8.81
N VAL A 61 6.65 -0.15 -8.53
CA VAL A 61 7.56 -1.15 -7.94
C VAL A 61 7.35 -2.48 -8.63
N ILE A 62 8.40 -3.28 -8.69
CA ILE A 62 8.37 -4.61 -9.32
C ILE A 62 8.72 -5.64 -8.25
N GLU A 63 7.97 -6.74 -8.22
CA GLU A 63 8.22 -7.89 -7.33
C GLU A 63 9.67 -8.38 -7.44
N GLY A 64 10.24 -8.80 -6.31
CA GLY A 64 11.60 -9.32 -6.22
C GLY A 64 12.72 -8.26 -6.27
N GLN A 65 12.42 -7.00 -6.61
CA GLN A 65 13.41 -5.93 -6.54
C GLN A 65 13.69 -5.52 -5.08
N ASP A 66 14.88 -4.97 -4.83
CA ASP A 66 15.22 -4.44 -3.51
C ASP A 66 14.25 -3.33 -3.10
N ALA A 67 13.74 -3.40 -1.87
CA ALA A 67 12.83 -2.39 -1.37
C ALA A 67 13.57 -1.12 -0.98
N ALA A 68 13.33 -0.04 -1.74
CA ALA A 68 13.93 1.25 -1.46
C ALA A 68 13.13 2.10 -0.45
N GLY A 69 11.82 1.88 -0.32
CA GLY A 69 10.94 2.79 0.43
C GLY A 69 9.46 2.48 0.37
N MET A 70 8.63 3.31 1.00
CA MET A 70 7.17 3.26 0.93
C MET A 70 6.62 4.43 0.10
N TYR A 71 5.40 4.27 -0.40
CA TYR A 71 4.70 5.28 -1.19
C TYR A 71 3.31 5.54 -0.61
N ILE A 72 2.89 6.79 -0.59
CA ILE A 72 1.53 7.24 -0.27
C ILE A 72 0.91 7.79 -1.55
N ILE A 73 -0.29 7.34 -1.88
CA ILE A 73 -1.03 7.75 -3.07
C ILE A 73 -1.75 9.06 -2.75
N MET A 74 -1.42 10.12 -3.48
CA MET A 74 -2.01 11.44 -3.30
C MET A 74 -3.26 11.61 -4.14
N ASP A 75 -3.11 11.33 -5.41
CA ASP A 75 -4.20 11.15 -6.36
C ASP A 75 -3.82 9.99 -7.27
N GLY A 76 -4.78 9.18 -7.68
CA GLY A 76 -4.51 8.09 -8.58
C GLY A 76 -5.27 6.83 -8.23
N GLU A 77 -4.91 5.78 -8.94
CA GLU A 77 -5.31 4.43 -8.64
C GLU A 77 -4.19 3.50 -9.10
N VAL A 78 -3.85 2.52 -8.27
CA VAL A 78 -2.82 1.53 -8.57
C VAL A 78 -3.36 0.12 -8.36
N GLU A 79 -2.83 -0.80 -9.13
CA GLU A 79 -3.10 -2.22 -9.00
C GLU A 79 -1.87 -2.92 -8.41
N VAL A 80 -2.10 -3.78 -7.43
CA VAL A 80 -1.10 -4.62 -6.79
C VAL A 80 -1.26 -6.04 -7.31
N THR A 81 -0.22 -6.57 -7.96
CA THR A 81 -0.23 -7.89 -8.57
C THR A 81 0.93 -8.74 -8.07
N LYS A 82 0.75 -10.06 -8.11
CA LYS A 82 1.78 -11.03 -7.75
C LYS A 82 1.84 -12.15 -8.78
N GLU A 83 3.06 -12.54 -9.14
CA GLU A 83 3.30 -13.71 -9.98
C GLU A 83 3.29 -14.99 -9.10
N LEU A 84 2.53 -15.99 -9.50
CA LEU A 84 2.47 -17.30 -8.86
C LEU A 84 3.54 -18.23 -9.45
N GLU A 85 3.80 -19.36 -8.77
CA GLU A 85 4.83 -20.33 -9.20
C GLU A 85 4.56 -20.93 -10.58
N ASP A 86 3.30 -20.98 -11.01
CA ASP A 86 2.89 -21.44 -12.34
C ASP A 86 3.00 -20.37 -13.43
N GLY A 87 3.49 -19.18 -13.10
CA GLY A 87 3.64 -18.03 -14.00
C GLY A 87 2.35 -17.23 -14.21
N SER A 88 1.25 -17.60 -13.54
CA SER A 88 0.02 -16.79 -13.59
C SER A 88 0.15 -15.54 -12.73
N VAL A 89 -0.49 -14.45 -13.15
CA VAL A 89 -0.51 -13.18 -12.40
C VAL A 89 -1.86 -13.02 -11.72
N VAL A 90 -1.84 -12.86 -10.41
CA VAL A 90 -3.04 -12.59 -9.60
C VAL A 90 -3.06 -11.15 -9.11
N ARG A 91 -4.22 -10.52 -9.16
CA ARG A 91 -4.45 -9.23 -8.53
C ARG A 91 -4.72 -9.40 -7.05
N LEU A 92 -3.87 -8.80 -6.22
CA LEU A 92 -3.99 -8.82 -4.77
C LEU A 92 -4.90 -7.70 -4.26
N ALA A 93 -4.79 -6.50 -4.84
CA ALA A 93 -5.56 -5.34 -4.42
C ALA A 93 -5.58 -4.25 -5.50
N THR A 94 -6.56 -3.34 -5.39
CA THR A 94 -6.55 -2.03 -6.04
C THR A 94 -6.53 -0.99 -4.92
N LEU A 95 -5.63 0.00 -5.01
CA LEU A 95 -5.44 1.04 -4.01
C LEU A 95 -5.63 2.42 -4.65
N ASP A 96 -6.32 3.32 -3.97
CA ASP A 96 -6.61 4.68 -4.42
C ASP A 96 -6.01 5.73 -3.46
N SER A 97 -6.33 7.00 -3.72
CA SER A 97 -5.87 8.14 -2.93
C SER A 97 -6.04 7.94 -1.41
N GLY A 98 -5.01 8.26 -0.65
CA GLY A 98 -4.96 8.05 0.80
C GLY A 98 -4.45 6.68 1.23
N ASN A 99 -4.39 5.69 0.33
CA ASN A 99 -3.71 4.43 0.60
C ASN A 99 -2.19 4.53 0.41
N PHE A 100 -1.48 3.50 0.85
CA PHE A 100 -0.03 3.41 0.81
C PHE A 100 0.42 1.97 0.55
N PHE A 101 1.65 1.81 0.07
CA PHE A 101 2.26 0.51 -0.18
C PHE A 101 3.79 0.56 -0.03
N GLY A 102 4.43 -0.62 0.02
CA GLY A 102 5.89 -0.72 0.17
C GLY A 102 6.38 -0.51 1.61
N ASP A 103 5.47 -0.55 2.57
CA ASP A 103 5.70 -0.41 4.02
C ASP A 103 6.54 -1.54 4.61
N VAL A 104 6.32 -2.79 4.17
CA VAL A 104 7.06 -3.96 4.67
C VAL A 104 8.57 -3.79 4.43
N GLY A 105 8.96 -3.63 3.17
CA GLY A 105 10.38 -3.49 2.80
C GLY A 105 11.04 -2.21 3.31
N LEU A 106 10.27 -1.15 3.63
CA LEU A 106 10.82 0.01 4.34
C LEU A 106 11.32 -0.39 5.74
N ILE A 107 10.59 -1.26 6.44
CA ILE A 107 10.83 -1.63 7.84
C ILE A 107 11.91 -2.71 7.94
N ASP A 108 11.74 -3.83 7.24
CA ASP A 108 12.57 -5.03 7.40
C ASP A 108 13.65 -5.21 6.32
N ASN A 109 13.71 -4.33 5.32
CA ASN A 109 14.64 -4.40 4.20
C ASN A 109 14.51 -5.70 3.37
N SER A 110 13.30 -6.28 3.34
CA SER A 110 12.97 -7.40 2.46
C SER A 110 12.76 -6.94 1.00
N PRO A 111 12.96 -7.83 0.00
CA PRO A 111 12.57 -7.55 -1.38
C PRO A 111 11.07 -7.25 -1.52
N ARG A 112 10.70 -6.58 -2.62
CA ARG A 112 9.29 -6.31 -2.95
C ARG A 112 8.52 -7.63 -3.06
N THR A 113 7.40 -7.72 -2.33
CA THR A 113 6.55 -8.91 -2.27
C THR A 113 5.49 -8.98 -3.38
N ALA A 114 5.35 -7.90 -4.14
CA ALA A 114 4.36 -7.73 -5.20
C ALA A 114 4.79 -6.60 -6.14
N THR A 115 4.26 -6.62 -7.36
CA THR A 115 4.37 -5.54 -8.35
C THR A 115 3.24 -4.54 -8.11
N VAL A 116 3.51 -3.26 -8.30
CA VAL A 116 2.49 -2.19 -8.25
C VAL A 116 2.58 -1.35 -9.51
N GLN A 117 1.45 -1.18 -10.19
CA GLN A 117 1.34 -0.45 -11.44
C GLN A 117 0.23 0.59 -11.35
N ALA A 118 0.45 1.77 -11.94
CA ALA A 118 -0.58 2.80 -12.04
C ALA A 118 -1.69 2.35 -13.00
N VAL A 119 -2.94 2.39 -12.56
CA VAL A 119 -4.13 2.11 -13.40
C VAL A 119 -4.51 3.35 -14.21
N ARG A 120 -4.35 4.52 -13.60
CA ARG A 120 -4.50 5.85 -14.22
C ARG A 120 -3.33 6.74 -13.82
N ASP A 121 -3.21 7.90 -14.45
CA ASP A 121 -2.24 8.92 -14.03
C ASP A 121 -2.35 9.16 -12.53
N SER A 122 -1.22 8.99 -11.85
CA SER A 122 -1.15 8.92 -10.39
C SER A 122 0.00 9.78 -9.86
N GLU A 123 -0.28 10.47 -8.78
CA GLU A 123 0.68 11.27 -8.02
C GLU A 123 0.93 10.62 -6.66
N MET A 124 2.21 10.51 -6.29
CA MET A 124 2.60 9.85 -5.04
C MET A 124 3.69 10.60 -4.31
N ILE A 125 3.71 10.41 -2.99
CA ILE A 125 4.82 10.78 -2.11
C ILE A 125 5.57 9.51 -1.70
N GLY A 126 6.87 9.46 -2.00
CA GLY A 126 7.78 8.39 -1.60
C GLY A 126 8.63 8.77 -0.38
N PHE A 127 8.74 7.83 0.56
CA PHE A 127 9.69 7.87 1.68
C PHE A 127 10.66 6.71 1.56
N PHE A 128 11.94 7.00 1.47
CA PHE A 128 12.98 5.99 1.28
C PHE A 128 13.74 5.71 2.58
N ARG A 129 14.20 4.46 2.71
CA ARG A 129 14.87 3.98 3.92
C ARG A 129 16.13 4.78 4.26
N PRO A 130 17.04 5.11 3.32
CA PRO A 130 18.25 5.87 3.64
C PRO A 130 17.95 7.24 4.26
N GLU A 131 16.93 7.93 3.75
CA GLU A 131 16.47 9.22 4.23
C GLU A 131 15.84 9.12 5.61
N LEU A 132 15.05 8.08 5.86
CA LEU A 132 14.50 7.82 7.19
C LEU A 132 15.60 7.55 8.22
N LEU A 133 16.60 6.74 7.87
CA LEU A 133 17.76 6.48 8.74
C LEU A 133 18.56 7.75 9.03
N LYS A 134 18.82 8.57 8.01
CA LYS A 134 19.48 9.89 8.20
C LYS A 134 18.66 10.81 9.11
N LEU A 135 17.33 10.76 9.03
CA LEU A 135 16.46 11.54 9.91
C LEU A 135 16.55 11.05 11.36
N MET A 136 16.62 9.73 11.58
CA MET A 136 16.81 9.15 12.92
C MET A 136 18.11 9.61 13.56
N ASP A 137 19.20 9.68 12.79
CA ASP A 137 20.51 10.11 13.29
C ASP A 137 20.57 11.62 13.56
N SER A 138 19.96 12.43 12.70
CA SER A 138 20.09 13.90 12.76
C SER A 138 19.00 14.59 13.58
N HIS A 139 17.79 14.03 13.64
CA HIS A 139 16.60 14.66 14.21
C HIS A 139 15.70 13.62 14.91
N ALA A 140 16.23 12.94 15.93
CA ALA A 140 15.58 11.82 16.61
C ALA A 140 14.11 12.07 17.01
N ARG A 141 13.76 13.26 17.53
CA ARG A 141 12.37 13.57 17.91
C ARG A 141 11.42 13.58 16.71
N LEU A 142 11.86 14.17 15.60
CA LEU A 142 11.07 14.21 14.37
C LEU A 142 10.95 12.82 13.76
N ALA A 143 12.03 12.05 13.76
CA ALA A 143 12.02 10.67 13.30
C ALA A 143 11.07 9.79 14.11
N SER A 144 11.09 9.91 15.45
CA SER A 144 10.14 9.19 16.32
C SER A 144 8.70 9.54 16.00
N ASN A 145 8.38 10.81 15.80
CA ASN A 145 7.03 11.22 15.43
C ASN A 145 6.63 10.65 14.06
N LEU A 146 7.51 10.74 13.05
CA LEU A 146 7.26 10.19 11.72
C LEU A 146 7.06 8.66 11.78
N ILE A 147 7.94 7.93 12.45
CA ILE A 147 7.83 6.47 12.60
C ILE A 147 6.54 6.09 13.33
N PHE A 148 6.15 6.84 14.36
CA PHE A 148 4.89 6.60 15.07
C PHE A 148 3.68 6.87 14.18
N THR A 149 3.71 7.93 13.37
CA THR A 149 2.70 8.21 12.34
C THR A 149 2.62 7.08 11.31
N LEU A 150 3.75 6.61 10.78
CA LEU A 150 3.82 5.48 9.85
C LEU A 150 3.28 4.19 10.47
N ALA A 151 3.61 3.92 11.74
CA ALA A 151 3.11 2.77 12.49
C ALA A 151 1.58 2.83 12.69
N LYS A 152 1.02 4.03 12.93
CA LYS A 152 -0.44 4.22 12.97
C LYS A 152 -1.11 3.85 11.64
N ILE A 153 -0.48 4.13 10.49
CA ILE A 153 -1.04 3.77 9.17
C ILE A 153 -1.10 2.26 9.01
N VAL A 154 0.02 1.58 9.30
CA VAL A 154 0.12 0.13 9.23
C VAL A 154 -0.90 -0.52 10.17
N ALA A 155 -1.03 -0.01 11.39
CA ALA A 155 -2.01 -0.50 12.35
C ALA A 155 -3.46 -0.28 11.89
N SER A 156 -3.78 0.87 11.30
CA SER A 156 -5.10 1.16 10.75
C SER A 156 -5.45 0.19 9.61
N ARG A 157 -4.52 0.00 8.67
CA ARG A 157 -4.66 -0.94 7.56
C ARG A 157 -4.84 -2.37 8.04
N LEU A 158 -4.04 -2.82 9.01
CA LEU A 158 -4.14 -4.16 9.58
C LEU A 158 -5.53 -4.40 10.19
N ARG A 159 -6.05 -3.44 10.97
CA ARG A 159 -7.42 -3.54 11.53
C ARG A 159 -8.48 -3.61 10.44
N PHE A 160 -8.34 -2.82 9.38
CA PHE A 160 -9.26 -2.82 8.25
C PHE A 160 -9.25 -4.17 7.51
N THR A 161 -8.06 -4.66 7.15
CA THR A 161 -7.89 -5.96 6.50
C THR A 161 -8.42 -7.11 7.36
N ASN A 162 -8.15 -7.09 8.67
CA ASN A 162 -8.66 -8.12 9.59
C ASN A 162 -10.19 -8.12 9.67
N ARG A 163 -10.85 -6.95 9.65
CA ARG A 163 -12.32 -6.88 9.60
C ARG A 163 -12.88 -7.48 8.32
N LYS A 164 -12.32 -7.10 7.16
CA LYS A 164 -12.73 -7.68 5.87
C LYS A 164 -12.53 -9.20 5.82
N LEU A 165 -11.44 -9.69 6.40
CA LEU A 165 -11.18 -11.13 6.50
C LEU A 165 -12.24 -11.83 7.37
N GLN A 166 -12.60 -11.24 8.52
CA GLN A 166 -13.64 -11.79 9.40
C GLN A 166 -15.03 -11.80 8.72
N GLU A 167 -15.37 -10.74 7.99
CA GLU A 167 -16.62 -10.65 7.22
C GLU A 167 -16.69 -11.75 6.15
N ALA A 168 -15.63 -11.91 5.35
CA ALA A 168 -15.55 -12.96 4.34
C ALA A 168 -15.61 -14.37 4.94
N GLN A 169 -14.94 -14.61 6.07
CA GLN A 169 -15.03 -15.88 6.79
C GLN A 169 -16.45 -16.18 7.27
N SER A 170 -17.14 -15.19 7.84
CA SER A 170 -18.53 -15.35 8.26
C SER A 170 -19.47 -15.66 7.09
N GLU A 171 -19.24 -15.07 5.92
CA GLU A 171 -20.03 -15.35 4.72
C GLU A 171 -19.80 -16.78 4.21
N ILE A 172 -18.54 -17.24 4.21
CA ILE A 172 -18.19 -18.63 3.86
C ILE A 172 -18.88 -19.62 4.80
N ASP A 173 -18.84 -19.38 6.12
CA ASP A 173 -19.47 -20.26 7.11
C ASP A 173 -21.00 -20.35 6.91
N GLN A 174 -21.65 -19.23 6.57
CA GLN A 174 -23.08 -19.19 6.26
C GLN A 174 -23.42 -19.96 4.98
N LEU A 175 -22.62 -19.80 3.92
CA LEU A 175 -22.80 -20.52 2.66
C LEU A 175 -22.60 -22.03 2.85
N GLN A 176 -21.61 -22.44 3.64
CA GLN A 176 -21.39 -23.85 3.99
C GLN A 176 -22.59 -24.43 4.75
N THR A 177 -23.07 -23.71 5.76
CA THR A 177 -24.27 -24.12 6.53
C THR A 177 -25.50 -24.26 5.62
N THR A 178 -25.67 -23.34 4.66
CA THR A 178 -26.79 -23.38 3.70
C THR A 178 -26.67 -24.56 2.73
N LEU A 179 -25.46 -24.83 2.24
CA LEU A 179 -25.17 -25.95 1.35
C LEU A 179 -25.47 -27.29 2.04
N ASP A 180 -25.03 -27.46 3.29
CA ASP A 180 -25.28 -28.66 4.08
C ASP A 180 -26.78 -28.88 4.28
N ALA A 181 -27.55 -27.82 4.57
CA ALA A 181 -29.00 -27.91 4.74
C ALA A 181 -29.73 -28.33 3.45
N LEU A 182 -29.29 -27.85 2.29
CA LEU A 182 -29.86 -28.22 0.98
C LEU A 182 -29.53 -29.68 0.62
N GLN A 183 -28.31 -30.15 0.89
CA GLN A 183 -27.91 -31.53 0.62
C GLN A 183 -28.67 -32.55 1.49
N VAL A 184 -28.97 -32.20 2.74
CA VAL A 184 -29.82 -33.05 3.62
C VAL A 184 -31.25 -33.16 3.08
N SER A 185 -31.82 -32.05 2.59
CA SER A 185 -33.18 -32.03 2.00
C SER A 185 -33.30 -32.88 0.72
N GLU A 186 -32.30 -32.88 -0.16
CA GLU A 186 -32.31 -33.71 -1.37
C GLU A 186 -32.18 -35.20 -1.05
N THR A 187 -31.38 -35.54 -0.02
CA THR A 187 -31.18 -36.93 0.40
C THR A 187 -32.46 -37.53 1.01
N ASP A 188 -33.24 -36.74 1.76
CA ASP A 188 -34.53 -37.17 2.30
C ASP A 188 -35.60 -37.32 1.21
N GLN A 189 -35.66 -36.40 0.23
CA GLN A 189 -36.60 -36.52 -0.89
C GLN A 189 -36.31 -37.74 -1.79
N THR A 190 -35.04 -38.07 -2.00
CA THR A 190 -34.63 -39.23 -2.82
C THR A 190 -34.96 -40.56 -2.14
N LYS A 191 -34.85 -40.64 -0.80
CA LYS A 191 -35.27 -41.81 -0.01
C LYS A 191 -36.78 -42.02 -0.05
N LEU A 192 -37.56 -40.96 0.14
CA LEU A 192 -39.03 -41.00 0.07
C LEU A 192 -39.56 -41.44 -1.31
N ALA A 193 -38.89 -41.06 -2.39
CA ALA A 193 -39.28 -41.48 -3.75
C ALA A 193 -38.98 -42.96 -4.05
N THR A 194 -38.04 -43.58 -3.33
CA THR A 194 -37.62 -44.98 -3.56
C THR A 194 -38.47 -45.98 -2.77
N GLU A 195 -39.11 -45.57 -1.65
CA GLU A 195 -39.98 -46.43 -0.83
C GLU A 195 -41.42 -46.58 -1.35
N ILE A 196 -41.81 -45.82 -2.38
CA ILE A 196 -43.18 -45.82 -2.94
C ILE A 196 -43.31 -46.72 -4.19
N VAL A 197 -42.23 -47.36 -4.64
CA VAL A 197 -42.20 -48.31 -5.78
C VAL A 197 -42.00 -49.74 -5.28
#